data_AF-A0Z6U6-F1
#
_entry.id   AF-A0Z6U6-F1
#
_cell.length_a   1.000
_cell.length_b   1.000
_cell.length_c   1.000
_cell.angle_alpha   90.00
_cell.angle_beta   90.00
_cell.angle_gamma   90.00
#
_symmetry.space_group_name_H-M   'P 1'
#
loop_
_entity.id
_entity.type
_entity.pdbx_description
1 polymer ?
#
loop_
_entity_poly.entity_id
_entity_poly.type
_entity_poly.pdbx_seq_one_letter_code
_entity_poly.pdbx_strand_id
1 'polypeptide(L)'
;MSEVELFGLMGTNRSIFSTMFLCGVLMPLCVVVVAYLFRNFSSAIRGAAMVSALIGVIMLTFFTMAAQNSFFMMLTTLSGMAAEGSESATRMLTSANLPIGETIDPPSWMMALSMVQIVINLCLTVYVFLFARWDK
;
A
#
# COMPACT_ATOMS: atom_id res chain seq x y z
N MET A 1 29.67 3.17 -4.98
CA MET A 1 28.52 2.95 -5.89
C MET A 1 28.37 4.15 -6.84
N SER A 2 27.91 3.94 -8.08
CA SER A 2 27.85 4.96 -9.16
C SER A 2 26.45 5.58 -9.32
N GLU A 3 26.32 6.73 -9.99
CA GLU A 3 25.04 7.40 -10.30
C GLU A 3 24.00 6.47 -10.97
N VAL A 4 24.47 5.45 -11.70
CA VAL A 4 23.62 4.44 -12.35
C VAL A 4 22.78 3.67 -11.33
N GLU A 5 23.33 3.38 -10.15
CA GLU A 5 22.60 2.68 -9.08
C GLU A 5 21.56 3.59 -8.42
N LEU A 6 21.84 4.90 -8.32
CA LEU A 6 20.86 5.90 -7.86
C LEU A 6 19.66 5.98 -8.82
N PHE A 7 19.90 5.99 -10.13
CA PHE A 7 18.82 5.95 -11.13
C PHE A 7 18.02 4.64 -11.08
N GLY A 8 18.69 3.49 -10.87
CA GLY A 8 18.03 2.21 -10.65
C GLY A 8 17.14 2.20 -9.39
N LEU A 9 17.61 2.87 -8.33
CA LEU A 9 16.88 3.05 -7.07
C LEU A 9 15.63 3.91 -7.28
N MET A 10 15.74 5.04 -7.99
CA MET A 10 14.59 5.89 -8.35
C MET A 10 13.56 5.17 -9.24
N GLY A 11 14.03 4.35 -10.19
CA GLY A 11 13.17 3.56 -11.07
C GLY A 11 12.35 2.52 -10.30
N THR A 12 13.00 1.77 -9.42
CA THR A 12 12.34 0.80 -8.53
C THR A 12 11.34 1.49 -7.59
N ASN A 13 11.74 2.60 -6.99
CA ASN A 13 10.90 3.40 -6.10
C ASN A 13 9.58 3.84 -6.78
N ARG A 14 9.69 4.37 -8.01
CA ARG A 14 8.53 4.77 -8.82
C ARG A 14 7.63 3.59 -9.18
N SER A 15 8.20 2.43 -9.49
CA SER A 15 7.43 1.21 -9.79
C SER A 15 6.63 0.76 -8.58
N ILE A 16 7.26 0.67 -7.40
CA ILE A 16 6.60 0.25 -6.17
C ILE A 16 5.46 1.22 -5.83
N PHE A 17 5.69 2.53 -5.95
CA PHE A 17 4.66 3.55 -5.75
C PHE A 17 3.47 3.37 -6.69
N SER A 18 3.74 3.24 -7.99
CA SER A 18 2.71 3.07 -9.02
C SER A 18 1.86 1.83 -8.74
N THR A 19 2.49 0.69 -8.45
CA THR A 19 1.78 -0.56 -8.13
C THR A 19 0.98 -0.44 -6.84
N MET A 20 1.54 0.16 -5.79
CA MET A 20 0.84 0.38 -4.52
C MET A 20 -0.39 1.28 -4.70
N PHE A 21 -0.25 2.38 -5.42
CA PHE A 21 -1.36 3.29 -5.71
C PHE A 21 -2.44 2.61 -6.55
N LEU A 22 -2.05 1.91 -7.62
CA LEU A 22 -2.99 1.22 -8.50
C LEU A 22 -3.78 0.14 -7.75
N CYS A 23 -3.10 -0.71 -6.98
CA CYS A 23 -3.75 -1.73 -6.16
C CYS A 23 -4.64 -1.12 -5.07
N GLY A 24 -4.18 -0.06 -4.42
CA GLY A 24 -4.91 0.64 -3.37
C GLY A 24 -6.20 1.29 -3.86
N VAL A 25 -6.24 1.79 -5.10
CA VAL A 25 -7.43 2.45 -5.68
C VAL A 25 -8.35 1.46 -6.39
N LEU A 26 -7.80 0.54 -7.19
CA LEU A 26 -8.60 -0.39 -7.97
C LEU A 26 -9.34 -1.39 -7.09
N MET A 27 -8.70 -1.86 -6.01
CA MET A 27 -9.27 -2.95 -5.23
C MET A 27 -10.56 -2.56 -4.48
N PRO A 28 -10.66 -1.41 -3.80
CA PRO A 28 -11.94 -0.93 -3.25
C PRO A 28 -13.02 -0.77 -4.32
N LEU A 29 -12.66 -0.27 -5.52
CA LEU A 29 -13.61 -0.13 -6.62
C LEU A 29 -14.12 -1.50 -7.09
N CYS A 30 -13.24 -2.49 -7.23
CA CYS A 30 -13.62 -3.87 -7.55
C CYS A 30 -14.58 -4.46 -6.51
N VAL A 31 -14.33 -4.24 -5.21
CA VAL A 31 -15.21 -4.71 -4.13
C VAL A 31 -16.63 -4.15 -4.30
N VAL A 32 -16.75 -2.84 -4.57
CA VAL A 32 -18.05 -2.18 -4.79
C VAL A 32 -18.73 -2.69 -6.05
N VAL A 33 -18.00 -2.84 -7.15
CA VAL A 33 -18.54 -3.36 -8.43
C VAL A 33 -19.04 -4.79 -8.28
N VAL A 34 -18.25 -5.67 -7.65
CA VAL A 34 -18.67 -7.08 -7.43
C VAL A 34 -19.91 -7.11 -6.54
N ALA A 35 -19.95 -6.33 -5.46
CA ALA A 35 -21.14 -6.29 -4.61
C ALA A 35 -22.38 -5.78 -5.35
N TYR A 36 -22.23 -4.77 -6.22
CA TYR A 36 -23.30 -4.27 -7.07
C TYR A 36 -23.81 -5.34 -8.04
N LEU A 37 -22.91 -6.08 -8.71
CA LEU A 37 -23.28 -7.16 -9.63
C LEU A 37 -24.00 -8.31 -8.91
N PHE A 38 -23.62 -8.59 -7.67
CA PHE A 38 -24.17 -9.70 -6.89
C PHE A 38 -25.43 -9.32 -6.09
N ARG A 39 -25.90 -8.07 -6.16
CA ARG A 39 -26.96 -7.53 -5.28
C ARG A 39 -28.30 -8.26 -5.38
N ASN A 40 -28.64 -8.81 -6.55
CA ASN A 40 -29.92 -9.47 -6.82
C ASN A 40 -29.90 -10.99 -6.53
N PHE A 41 -28.75 -11.53 -6.11
CA PHE A 41 -28.64 -12.95 -5.75
C PHE A 41 -29.06 -13.21 -4.29
N SER A 42 -29.26 -14.49 -3.98
CA SER A 42 -29.55 -14.93 -2.61
C SER A 42 -28.42 -14.57 -1.64
N SER A 43 -28.76 -14.44 -0.35
CA SER A 43 -27.80 -14.10 0.70
C SER A 43 -26.63 -15.07 0.77
N ALA A 44 -26.83 -16.35 0.43
CA ALA A 44 -25.77 -17.35 0.39
C ALA A 44 -24.70 -17.04 -0.67
N ILE A 45 -25.12 -16.65 -1.88
CA ILE A 45 -24.21 -16.32 -2.99
C ILE A 45 -23.49 -14.99 -2.71
N ARG A 46 -24.23 -14.00 -2.17
CA ARG A 46 -23.64 -12.72 -1.72
C ARG A 46 -22.61 -12.93 -0.61
N GLY A 47 -22.87 -13.85 0.33
CA GLY A 47 -21.93 -14.24 1.38
C GLY A 47 -20.67 -14.90 0.82
N ALA A 48 -20.78 -15.80 -0.16
CA ALA A 48 -19.62 -16.40 -0.80
C ALA A 48 -18.74 -15.36 -1.54
N ALA A 49 -19.38 -14.44 -2.28
CA ALA A 49 -18.68 -13.35 -2.96
C ALA A 49 -18.02 -12.38 -1.97
N MET A 50 -18.67 -12.11 -0.84
CA MET A 50 -18.10 -11.31 0.26
C MET A 50 -16.84 -11.97 0.83
N VAL A 51 -16.85 -13.28 1.11
CA VAL A 51 -15.68 -13.99 1.65
C VAL A 51 -14.51 -13.90 0.67
N SER A 52 -14.76 -14.07 -0.63
CA SER A 52 -13.74 -13.88 -1.68
C SER A 52 -13.17 -12.45 -1.66
N ALA A 53 -14.03 -11.43 -1.57
CA ALA A 53 -13.62 -10.04 -1.47
C ALA A 53 -12.77 -9.76 -0.21
N LEU A 54 -13.15 -10.33 0.93
CA LEU A 54 -12.42 -10.20 2.20
C LEU A 54 -11.01 -10.80 2.11
N ILE A 55 -10.84 -11.95 1.47
CA ILE A 55 -9.51 -12.53 1.20
C ILE A 55 -8.67 -11.56 0.36
N GLY A 56 -9.26 -10.95 -0.66
CA GLY A 56 -8.60 -9.93 -1.48
C GLY A 56 -8.15 -8.70 -0.68
N VAL A 57 -8.99 -8.21 0.24
CA VAL A 57 -8.63 -7.09 1.15
C VAL A 57 -7.46 -7.45 2.07
N ILE A 58 -7.44 -8.68 2.60
CA ILE A 58 -6.33 -9.18 3.41
C ILE A 58 -5.03 -9.28 2.58
N MET A 59 -5.11 -9.80 1.36
CA MET A 59 -3.95 -9.88 0.46
C MET A 59 -3.39 -8.50 0.11
N LEU A 60 -4.27 -7.52 -0.16
CA LEU A 60 -3.87 -6.13 -0.39
C LEU A 60 -3.12 -5.54 0.82
N THR A 61 -3.54 -5.90 2.03
CA THR A 61 -2.89 -5.47 3.27
C THR A 61 -1.44 -5.96 3.32
N PHE A 62 -1.22 -7.26 3.12
CA PHE A 62 0.14 -7.82 3.09
C PHE A 62 1.00 -7.22 1.98
N PHE A 63 0.41 -7.04 0.79
CA PHE A 63 1.10 -6.40 -0.33
C PHE A 63 1.54 -4.97 0.02
N THR A 64 0.64 -4.21 0.64
CA THR A 64 0.93 -2.83 1.06
C THR A 64 2.03 -2.77 2.12
N MET A 65 1.99 -3.67 3.11
CA MET A 65 3.06 -3.77 4.12
C MET A 65 4.41 -4.13 3.50
N ALA A 66 4.44 -5.10 2.57
CA ALA A 66 5.66 -5.49 1.87
C ALA A 66 6.23 -4.35 1.00
N ALA A 67 5.35 -3.62 0.30
CA ALA A 67 5.73 -2.46 -0.48
C ALA A 67 6.33 -1.37 0.43
N GLN A 68 5.67 -1.01 1.52
CA GLN A 68 6.15 -0.02 2.49
C GLN A 68 7.52 -0.42 3.06
N ASN A 69 7.70 -1.66 3.50
CA ASN A 69 9.01 -2.14 3.98
C ASN A 69 10.09 -2.02 2.90
N SER A 70 9.76 -2.30 1.63
CA SER A 70 10.70 -2.14 0.51
C SER A 70 11.10 -0.69 0.28
N PHE A 71 10.17 0.27 0.45
CA PHE A 71 10.50 1.70 0.42
C PHE A 71 11.48 2.09 1.53
N PHE A 72 11.25 1.67 2.76
CA PHE A 72 12.13 2.03 3.89
C PHE A 72 13.50 1.38 3.81
N MET A 73 13.59 0.14 3.31
CA MET A 73 14.88 -0.47 2.97
C MET A 73 15.62 0.36 1.91
N MET A 74 14.92 0.83 0.88
CA MET A 74 15.49 1.64 -0.18
C MET A 74 15.97 3.01 0.31
N LEU A 75 15.23 3.64 1.22
CA LEU A 75 15.65 4.87 1.92
C LEU A 75 16.88 4.62 2.81
N THR A 76 16.95 3.47 3.50
CA THR A 76 18.11 3.09 4.29
C THR A 76 19.34 2.87 3.41
N THR A 77 19.19 2.25 2.24
CA THR A 77 20.29 2.14 1.26
C THR A 77 20.77 3.53 0.81
N LEU A 78 19.84 4.45 0.54
CA LEU A 78 20.17 5.84 0.18
C LEU A 78 20.92 6.55 1.32
N SER A 79 20.50 6.33 2.57
CA SER A 79 21.17 6.83 3.78
C SER A 79 22.60 6.32 3.93
N GLY A 80 22.82 5.02 3.67
CA GLY A 80 24.17 4.44 3.61
C GLY A 80 25.04 5.06 2.52
N MET A 81 24.48 5.26 1.32
CA MET A 81 25.21 5.90 0.21
C MET A 81 25.66 7.34 0.55
N ALA A 82 24.81 8.09 1.24
CA ALA A 82 25.15 9.43 1.70
C ALA A 82 26.28 9.41 2.75
N ALA A 83 26.27 8.43 3.66
CA ALA A 83 27.34 8.24 4.64
C ALA A 83 28.68 7.80 4.01
N GLU A 84 28.64 7.06 2.91
CA GLU A 84 29.82 6.68 2.12
C GLU A 84 30.37 7.83 1.23
N GLY A 85 29.75 9.01 1.25
CA GLY A 85 30.24 10.22 0.57
C GLY A 85 29.55 10.54 -0.76
N SER A 86 28.41 9.92 -1.08
CA SER A 86 27.63 10.29 -2.28
C SER A 86 26.97 11.66 -2.13
N GLU A 87 27.46 12.68 -2.84
CA GLU A 87 26.87 14.02 -2.82
C GLU A 87 25.39 14.02 -3.26
N SER A 88 25.04 13.22 -4.27
CA SER A 88 23.67 13.17 -4.79
C SER A 88 22.70 12.58 -3.77
N ALA A 89 23.08 11.49 -3.09
CA ALA A 89 22.29 10.90 -2.02
C ALA A 89 22.16 11.86 -0.82
N THR A 90 23.25 12.53 -0.44
CA THR A 90 23.27 13.55 0.62
C THR A 90 22.32 14.70 0.28
N ARG A 91 22.34 15.22 -0.95
CA ARG A 91 21.41 16.28 -1.39
C ARG A 91 19.96 15.82 -1.34
N MET A 92 19.66 14.60 -1.80
CA MET A 92 18.30 14.05 -1.76
C MET A 92 17.77 13.92 -0.33
N LEU A 93 18.55 13.34 0.59
CA LEU A 93 18.15 13.18 1.99
C LEU A 93 18.02 14.51 2.73
N THR A 94 18.98 15.43 2.54
CA THR A 94 18.92 16.76 3.14
C THR A 94 17.71 17.55 2.65
N SER A 95 17.38 17.44 1.35
CA SER A 95 16.18 18.09 0.78
C SER A 95 14.87 17.53 1.32
N ALA A 96 14.86 16.26 1.74
CA ALA A 96 13.72 15.59 2.35
C ALA A 96 13.72 15.65 3.89
N ASN A 97 14.71 16.33 4.49
CA ASN A 97 14.93 16.40 5.93
C ASN A 97 15.05 15.02 6.60
N LEU A 98 15.73 14.08 5.94
CA LEU A 98 15.96 12.71 6.40
C LEU A 98 17.39 12.53 6.93
N PRO A 99 17.60 11.69 7.96
CA PRO A 99 18.93 11.47 8.55
C PRO A 99 19.87 10.76 7.58
N ILE A 100 21.17 11.01 7.74
CA ILE A 100 22.25 10.43 6.93
C ILE A 100 23.02 9.41 7.76
N GLY A 101 23.27 8.24 7.20
CA GLY A 101 24.01 7.16 7.87
C GLY A 101 23.22 6.39 8.92
N GLU A 102 21.94 6.70 9.10
CA GLU A 102 21.03 6.01 10.01
C GLU A 102 20.01 5.16 9.25
N THR A 103 19.51 4.11 9.90
CA THR A 103 18.37 3.34 9.40
C THR A 103 17.12 4.22 9.42
N ILE A 104 16.40 4.27 8.30
CA ILE A 104 15.17 5.05 8.19
C ILE A 104 14.00 4.11 8.43
N ASP A 105 13.44 4.20 9.63
CA ASP A 105 12.30 3.37 10.04
C ASP A 105 10.95 4.00 9.65
N PRO A 106 9.92 3.16 9.41
CA PRO A 106 8.55 3.64 9.21
C PRO A 106 8.05 4.40 10.44
N PRO A 107 7.41 5.58 10.26
CA PRO A 107 6.78 6.28 11.37
C PRO A 107 5.71 5.42 12.06
N SER A 108 5.69 5.41 13.39
CA SER A 108 4.77 4.58 14.18
C SER A 108 3.29 4.88 13.91
N TRP A 109 2.94 6.14 13.59
CA TRP A 109 1.58 6.53 13.22
C TRP A 109 1.11 5.88 11.91
N MET A 110 2.02 5.53 11.00
CA MET A 110 1.68 4.92 9.72
C MET A 110 1.14 3.51 9.91
N MET A 111 1.69 2.77 10.88
CA MET A 111 1.15 1.46 11.30
C MET A 111 -0.22 1.59 11.98
N ALA A 112 -0.44 2.62 12.80
CA ALA A 112 -1.73 2.83 13.45
C ALA A 112 -2.83 3.15 12.41
N LEU A 113 -2.54 4.04 11.46
CA LEU A 113 -3.48 4.38 10.39
C LEU A 113 -3.77 3.18 9.47
N SER A 114 -2.76 2.36 9.15
CA SER A 114 -2.97 1.17 8.33
C SER A 114 -3.87 0.14 9.02
N MET A 115 -3.72 -0.08 10.32
CA MET A 115 -4.63 -0.92 11.12
C MET A 115 -6.08 -0.41 11.08
N VAL A 116 -6.27 0.89 11.30
CA VAL A 116 -7.61 1.51 11.23
C VAL A 116 -8.22 1.33 9.84
N GLN A 117 -7.43 1.53 8.79
CA GLN A 117 -7.88 1.36 7.41
C GLN A 117 -8.28 -0.08 7.08
N ILE A 118 -7.56 -1.09 7.59
CA ILE A 118 -7.94 -2.50 7.43
C ILE A 118 -9.30 -2.75 8.06
N VAL A 119 -9.51 -2.30 9.30
CA VAL A 119 -10.78 -2.48 10.02
C VAL A 119 -11.93 -1.82 9.25
N ILE A 120 -11.74 -0.59 8.78
CA ILE A 120 -12.73 0.11 7.96
C ILE A 120 -13.06 -0.69 6.69
N ASN A 121 -12.05 -1.17 5.96
CA ASN A 121 -12.26 -1.95 4.74
C ASN A 121 -12.99 -3.27 4.98
N LEU A 122 -12.69 -3.96 6.08
CA LEU A 122 -13.41 -5.19 6.46
C LEU A 122 -14.89 -4.88 6.75
N CYS A 123 -15.16 -3.88 7.58
CA CYS A 123 -16.53 -3.47 7.92
C CYS A 123 -17.32 -3.01 6.69
N LEU A 124 -16.70 -2.19 5.83
CA LEU A 124 -17.32 -1.72 4.58
C LEU A 124 -17.59 -2.87 3.62
N THR A 125 -16.67 -3.83 3.48
CA THR A 125 -16.89 -5.00 2.61
C THR A 125 -18.11 -5.80 3.07
N VAL A 126 -18.21 -6.09 4.37
CA VAL A 126 -19.38 -6.79 4.94
C VAL A 126 -20.67 -5.98 4.71
N TYR A 127 -20.62 -4.68 4.98
CA TYR A 127 -21.76 -3.79 4.80
C TYR A 127 -22.26 -3.77 3.36
N VAL A 128 -21.35 -3.54 2.41
CA VAL A 128 -21.68 -3.39 0.98
C VAL A 128 -22.24 -4.69 0.39
N PHE A 129 -21.73 -5.85 0.83
CA PHE A 129 -22.21 -7.14 0.35
C PHE A 129 -23.52 -7.61 0.97
N LEU A 130 -23.78 -7.35 2.26
CA LEU A 130 -24.93 -7.93 2.97
C LEU A 130 -26.04 -6.92 3.26
N PHE A 131 -25.70 -5.68 3.57
CA PHE A 131 -26.63 -4.70 4.16
C PHE A 131 -26.93 -3.50 3.26
N ALA A 132 -26.06 -3.19 2.29
CA ALA A 132 -26.29 -2.07 1.39
C ALA A 132 -27.60 -2.23 0.63
N ARG A 133 -28.46 -1.22 0.79
CA ARG A 133 -29.67 -1.05 0.00
C ARG A 133 -29.27 -0.34 -1.29
N TRP A 134 -28.97 -1.13 -2.30
CA TRP A 134 -28.81 -0.63 -3.65
C TRP A 134 -30.19 -0.18 -4.14
N ASP A 135 -30.33 1.10 -4.52
CA ASP A 135 -31.55 1.56 -5.19
C ASP A 135 -31.80 0.67 -6.42
N LYS A 136 -33.05 0.23 -6.55
CA LYS A 136 -33.47 -0.68 -7.62
C LYS A 136 -33.68 0.07 -8.92
#